data_AF-A0NUZ6-F1
#
_entry.id   AF-A0NUZ6-F1
#
_cell.length_a   1.000
_cell.length_b   1.000
_cell.length_c   1.000
_cell.angle_alpha   90.00
_cell.angle_beta   90.00
_cell.angle_gamma   90.00
#
_symmetry.space_group_name_H-M   'P 1'
#
loop_
_entity.id
_entity.type
_entity.pdbx_description
1 polymer ?
#
loop_
_entity_poly.entity_id
_entity_poly.type
_entity_poly.pdbx_seq_one_letter_code
_entity_poly.pdbx_strand_id
1 'polypeptide(L)'
;MISKTAVLTAVLASVATGAMAKDWIEKVEVKRDGIDVIPVEVKANSYNYTKIKSGNHRFLLRLSAKATSGERIVAMKVGSFKNVQYFEADGDLWSKSFQNRDVGAGTKRTVSLSYKPVIAMAKVKWQGWDPVQACSLNLDKVLKGGMKKSVALSKTWTVSAKAYFELDAVAAKKNKAAKNKWSYKNTTHQRDGYGYDVTVKCLPAQ
;
A
#
# COMPACT_ATOMS: atom_id res chain seq x y z
N MET A 1 -65.91 16.87 33.78
CA MET A 1 -65.71 16.91 32.31
C MET A 1 -64.23 17.20 32.07
N ILE A 2 -63.37 16.17 32.08
CA ILE A 2 -62.87 15.39 30.93
C ILE A 2 -62.03 16.22 29.95
N SER A 3 -60.72 15.94 30.02
CA SER A 3 -59.67 15.93 29.00
C SER A 3 -59.42 17.17 28.14
N LYS A 4 -58.22 17.74 28.31
CA LYS A 4 -57.52 18.46 27.23
C LYS A 4 -56.04 18.06 27.20
N THR A 5 -55.79 17.03 26.39
CA THR A 5 -54.72 16.92 25.39
C THR A 5 -53.29 17.31 25.82
N ALA A 6 -52.47 16.29 26.09
CA ALA A 6 -51.01 16.41 26.14
C ALA A 6 -50.47 16.54 24.70
N VAL A 7 -49.80 17.66 24.40
CA VAL A 7 -49.05 17.84 23.15
C VAL A 7 -47.64 17.27 23.35
N LEU A 8 -47.41 16.09 22.80
CA LEU A 8 -46.09 15.50 22.62
C LEU A 8 -45.25 16.40 21.70
N THR A 9 -44.34 17.17 22.27
CA THR A 9 -43.31 17.87 21.50
C THR A 9 -42.25 16.85 21.11
N ALA A 10 -42.31 16.41 19.85
CA ALA A 10 -41.28 15.57 19.26
C ALA A 10 -39.94 16.35 19.26
N VAL A 11 -38.99 15.89 20.07
CA VAL A 11 -37.60 16.34 19.99
C VAL A 11 -37.07 15.84 18.64
N LEU A 12 -37.02 16.75 17.66
CA LEU A 12 -36.24 16.54 16.45
C LEU A 12 -34.78 16.43 16.88
N ALA A 13 -34.32 15.20 17.10
CA ALA A 13 -32.91 14.89 17.11
C ALA A 13 -32.39 15.23 15.72
N SER A 14 -31.87 16.45 15.58
CA SER A 14 -31.03 16.85 14.47
C SER A 14 -29.84 15.90 14.47
N VAL A 15 -29.95 14.83 13.68
CA VAL A 15 -28.81 14.04 13.25
C VAL A 15 -27.85 15.04 12.63
N ALA A 16 -26.80 15.38 13.38
CA ALA A 16 -25.67 16.10 12.85
C ALA A 16 -25.19 15.27 11.67
N THR A 17 -25.54 15.71 10.46
CA THR A 17 -24.91 15.26 9.25
C THR A 17 -23.47 15.70 9.41
N GLY A 18 -22.64 14.78 9.91
CA GLY A 18 -21.19 14.96 9.90
C GLY A 18 -20.86 15.41 8.50
N ALA A 19 -20.35 16.64 8.37
CA ALA A 19 -19.95 17.18 7.08
C ALA A 19 -18.98 16.16 6.49
N MET A 20 -19.45 15.39 5.51
CA MET A 20 -18.64 14.47 4.74
C MET A 20 -17.47 15.30 4.26
N ALA A 21 -16.27 15.01 4.79
CA ALA A 21 -15.07 15.77 4.46
C ALA A 21 -15.04 15.90 2.94
N LYS A 22 -15.08 17.14 2.44
CA LYS A 22 -15.23 17.40 1.01
C LYS A 22 -14.10 16.64 0.30
N ASP A 23 -14.45 15.61 -0.46
CA ASP A 23 -13.48 14.74 -1.08
C ASP A 23 -12.80 15.52 -2.21
N TRP A 24 -11.58 16.00 -1.96
CA TRP A 24 -10.80 16.79 -2.92
C TRP A 24 -10.03 15.90 -3.89
N ILE A 25 -10.13 14.58 -3.72
CA ILE A 25 -9.38 13.58 -4.46
C ILE A 25 -10.37 12.62 -5.09
N GLU A 26 -10.33 12.51 -6.41
CA GLU A 26 -11.21 11.63 -7.17
C GLU A 26 -10.67 10.20 -7.24
N LYS A 27 -9.33 10.06 -7.19
CA LYS A 27 -8.66 8.77 -7.32
C LYS A 27 -7.26 8.82 -6.73
N VAL A 28 -6.90 7.77 -6.01
CA VAL A 28 -5.53 7.40 -5.65
C VAL A 28 -5.33 5.96 -6.10
N GLU A 29 -4.16 5.64 -6.65
CA GLU A 29 -3.86 4.29 -7.14
C GLU A 29 -2.36 4.04 -7.05
N VAL A 30 -1.99 2.89 -6.48
CA VAL A 30 -0.67 2.29 -6.64
C VAL A 30 -0.85 0.96 -7.35
N LYS A 31 -0.02 0.69 -8.36
CA LYS A 31 -0.03 -0.59 -9.09
C LYS A 31 1.35 -0.95 -9.61
N ARG A 32 1.51 -2.17 -10.13
CA ARG A 32 2.73 -2.59 -10.82
C ARG A 32 2.94 -1.79 -12.12
N ASP A 33 4.18 -1.41 -12.39
CA ASP A 33 4.61 -0.67 -13.58
C ASP A 33 5.56 -1.50 -14.45
N GLY A 34 5.02 -2.52 -15.12
CA GLY A 34 5.77 -3.41 -16.01
C GLY A 34 5.89 -4.84 -15.49
N ILE A 35 6.90 -5.58 -15.96
CA ILE A 35 7.14 -6.98 -15.60
C ILE A 35 8.24 -7.06 -14.54
N ASP A 36 7.92 -7.69 -13.42
CA ASP A 36 8.92 -8.06 -12.43
C ASP A 36 9.52 -9.42 -12.79
N VAL A 37 10.81 -9.44 -13.11
CA VAL A 37 11.50 -10.64 -13.61
C VAL A 37 12.47 -11.23 -12.61
N ILE A 38 12.76 -10.52 -11.51
CA ILE A 38 13.76 -10.97 -10.53
C ILE A 38 13.01 -11.68 -9.39
N PRO A 39 13.23 -12.97 -9.15
CA PRO A 39 12.57 -13.64 -8.05
C PRO A 39 13.22 -13.30 -6.71
N VAL A 40 12.42 -13.30 -5.65
CA VAL A 40 12.93 -13.36 -4.28
C VAL A 40 13.31 -14.79 -3.96
N GLU A 41 14.55 -15.02 -3.52
CA GLU A 41 15.05 -16.36 -3.21
C GLU A 41 14.88 -16.66 -1.72
N VAL A 42 14.45 -17.89 -1.42
CA VAL A 42 14.33 -18.43 -0.06
C VAL A 42 15.22 -19.66 0.06
N LYS A 43 16.01 -19.74 1.12
CA LYS A 43 16.87 -20.90 1.40
C LYS A 43 16.15 -21.94 2.25
N ALA A 44 16.45 -23.21 1.99
CA ALA A 44 16.08 -24.34 2.83
C ALA A 44 17.27 -24.90 3.60
N ASN A 45 16.99 -25.61 4.68
CA ASN A 45 17.87 -26.62 5.28
C ASN A 45 17.28 -28.01 5.02
N SER A 46 17.86 -29.06 5.59
CA SER A 46 17.38 -30.45 5.46
C SER A 46 15.93 -30.68 5.96
N TYR A 47 15.35 -29.75 6.70
CA TYR A 47 14.04 -29.88 7.33
C TYR A 47 12.97 -28.95 6.75
N ASN A 48 13.27 -27.69 6.42
CA ASN A 48 12.29 -26.69 5.99
C ASN A 48 12.94 -25.49 5.26
N TYR A 49 12.10 -24.58 4.77
CA TYR A 49 12.50 -23.25 4.33
C TYR A 49 12.69 -22.35 5.55
N THR A 50 13.82 -21.64 5.60
CA THR A 50 14.26 -20.98 6.84
C THR A 50 14.35 -19.46 6.73
N LYS A 51 14.82 -18.94 5.59
CA LYS A 51 15.09 -17.50 5.45
C LYS A 51 15.02 -17.01 4.02
N ILE A 52 14.64 -15.74 3.88
CA ILE A 52 14.82 -14.98 2.65
C ILE A 52 16.32 -14.79 2.42
N LYS A 53 16.82 -15.23 1.27
CA LYS A 53 18.21 -15.06 0.84
C LYS A 53 18.44 -13.72 0.17
N SER A 54 17.46 -13.23 -0.60
CA SER A 54 17.54 -11.93 -1.25
C SER A 54 17.61 -10.81 -0.19
N GLY A 55 18.66 -9.99 -0.25
CA GLY A 55 18.80 -8.85 0.67
C GLY A 55 17.90 -7.68 0.28
N ASN A 56 17.80 -7.39 -1.02
CA ASN A 56 17.00 -6.31 -1.58
C ASN A 56 16.20 -6.81 -2.79
N HIS A 57 15.16 -6.08 -3.16
CA HIS A 57 14.37 -6.30 -4.36
C HIS A 57 14.01 -4.97 -4.99
N ARG A 58 14.02 -4.92 -6.32
CA ARG A 58 13.62 -3.72 -7.07
C ARG A 58 12.15 -3.87 -7.47
N PHE A 59 11.30 -3.06 -6.89
CA PHE A 59 9.88 -2.99 -7.27
C PHE A 59 9.68 -2.00 -8.41
N LEU A 60 8.65 -2.22 -9.22
CA LEU A 60 8.25 -1.31 -10.30
C LEU A 60 6.85 -0.79 -9.99
N LEU A 61 6.74 0.44 -9.51
CA LEU A 61 5.48 1.01 -9.03
C LEU A 61 5.01 2.14 -9.93
N ARG A 62 3.72 2.15 -10.26
CA ARG A 62 3.02 3.26 -10.88
C ARG A 62 2.17 3.90 -9.80
N LEU A 63 2.52 5.12 -9.42
CA LEU A 63 1.81 5.90 -8.41
C LEU A 63 0.95 6.93 -9.13
N SER A 64 -0.34 6.97 -8.86
CA SER A 64 -1.25 7.91 -9.52
C SER A 64 -2.22 8.54 -8.53
N ALA A 65 -2.48 9.84 -8.72
CA ALA A 65 -3.48 10.56 -7.96
C ALA A 65 -4.16 11.61 -8.84
N LYS A 66 -5.46 11.85 -8.59
CA LYS A 66 -6.27 12.83 -9.32
C LYS A 66 -7.11 13.63 -8.35
N ALA A 67 -6.89 14.93 -8.30
CA ALA A 67 -7.71 15.86 -7.53
C ALA A 67 -9.01 16.24 -8.25
N THR A 68 -9.99 16.76 -7.52
CA THR A 68 -11.19 17.37 -8.08
C THR A 68 -10.91 18.67 -8.85
N SER A 69 -11.91 19.16 -9.58
CA SER A 69 -11.80 20.44 -10.28
C SER A 69 -11.77 21.61 -9.30
N GLY A 70 -10.62 22.31 -9.24
CA GLY A 70 -10.37 23.40 -8.30
C GLY A 70 -9.21 23.11 -7.35
N GLU A 71 -8.79 21.86 -7.29
CA GLU A 71 -7.75 21.35 -6.40
C GLU A 71 -6.58 20.76 -7.19
N ARG A 72 -5.45 20.57 -6.51
CA ARG A 72 -4.18 20.12 -7.08
C ARG A 72 -3.54 19.13 -6.13
N ILE A 73 -2.95 18.07 -6.69
CA ILE A 73 -2.10 17.17 -5.92
C ILE A 73 -0.83 17.94 -5.58
N VAL A 74 -0.56 18.08 -4.30
CA VAL A 74 0.57 18.88 -3.77
C VAL A 74 1.64 18.01 -3.14
N ALA A 75 1.29 16.79 -2.74
CA ALA A 75 2.24 15.81 -2.27
C ALA A 75 1.69 14.38 -2.37
N MET A 76 2.58 13.40 -2.34
CA MET A 76 2.26 11.99 -2.27
C MET A 76 3.28 11.27 -1.38
N LYS A 77 2.91 10.17 -0.75
CA LYS A 77 3.84 9.30 -0.02
C LYS A 77 3.47 7.85 -0.25
N VAL A 78 4.45 7.06 -0.70
CA VAL A 78 4.29 5.61 -0.83
C VAL A 78 5.03 4.93 0.30
N GLY A 79 4.45 3.88 0.87
CA GLY A 79 5.10 3.05 1.89
C GLY A 79 4.80 1.59 1.69
N SER A 80 5.67 0.72 2.21
CA SER A 80 5.41 -0.72 2.27
C SER A 80 4.80 -1.09 3.62
N PHE A 81 3.63 -0.52 3.93
CA PHE A 81 2.87 -0.76 5.17
C PHE A 81 1.47 -0.13 5.02
N LYS A 82 0.55 -0.47 5.93
CA LYS A 82 -0.80 0.10 5.99
C LYS A 82 -0.82 1.41 6.76
N ASN A 83 -1.77 2.29 6.45
CA ASN A 83 -1.92 3.60 7.07
C ASN A 83 -0.70 4.51 6.84
N VAL A 84 -0.18 4.54 5.61
CA VAL A 84 0.83 5.51 5.19
C VAL A 84 0.23 6.90 5.29
N GLN A 85 0.82 7.81 6.05
CA GLN A 85 0.33 9.18 6.15
C GLN A 85 1.43 10.18 5.80
N TYR A 86 1.16 11.10 4.88
CA TYR A 86 2.15 12.07 4.39
C TYR A 86 2.75 12.92 5.51
N PHE A 87 1.90 13.39 6.43
CA PHE A 87 2.30 14.32 7.49
C PHE A 87 2.84 13.63 8.75
N GLU A 88 2.73 12.31 8.87
CA GLU A 88 3.20 11.57 10.03
C GLU A 88 4.58 10.96 9.79
N ALA A 89 5.32 10.74 10.87
CA ALA A 89 6.58 10.02 10.85
C ALA A 89 6.33 8.50 10.77
N ASP A 90 7.18 7.79 10.05
CA ASP A 90 7.02 6.34 9.81
C ASP A 90 7.86 5.44 10.73
N GLY A 91 8.67 6.06 11.59
CA GLY A 91 9.68 5.36 12.37
C GLY A 91 10.61 4.55 11.47
N ASP A 92 10.69 3.25 11.73
CA ASP A 92 11.54 2.30 10.99
C ASP A 92 10.90 1.72 9.72
N LEU A 93 9.69 2.10 9.37
CA LEU A 93 9.01 1.58 8.18
C LEU A 93 9.59 2.22 6.91
N TRP A 94 9.59 1.46 5.81
CA TRP A 94 10.06 2.01 4.54
C TRP A 94 8.97 2.85 3.87
N SER A 95 9.29 4.11 3.56
CA SER A 95 8.45 5.01 2.79
C SER A 95 9.27 5.94 1.88
N LYS A 96 8.59 6.61 0.95
CA LYS A 96 9.14 7.70 0.15
C LYS A 96 8.06 8.76 -0.08
N SER A 97 8.39 10.00 0.28
CA SER A 97 7.57 11.18 -0.03
C SER A 97 7.99 11.83 -1.35
N PHE A 98 7.00 12.40 -2.04
CA PHE A 98 7.09 13.14 -3.29
C PHE A 98 6.37 14.48 -3.11
N GLN A 99 7.03 15.58 -3.48
CA GLN A 99 6.45 16.92 -3.38
C GLN A 99 7.07 17.86 -4.41
N ASN A 100 6.55 19.09 -4.48
CA ASN A 100 7.07 20.11 -5.40
C ASN A 100 7.16 19.58 -6.84
N ARG A 101 8.35 19.58 -7.44
CA ARG A 101 8.56 19.17 -8.83
C ARG A 101 8.06 17.76 -9.12
N ASP A 102 8.18 16.84 -8.17
CA ASP A 102 7.74 15.44 -8.33
C ASP A 102 6.25 15.37 -8.68
N VAL A 103 5.44 16.24 -8.09
CA VAL A 103 3.99 16.28 -8.27
C VAL A 103 3.53 17.48 -9.10
N GLY A 104 4.44 18.13 -9.84
CA GLY A 104 4.13 19.23 -10.75
C GLY A 104 3.97 20.60 -10.09
N ALA A 105 4.63 20.82 -8.94
CA ALA A 105 4.76 22.11 -8.25
C ALA A 105 3.43 22.84 -8.02
N GLY A 106 2.40 22.10 -7.62
CA GLY A 106 1.08 22.66 -7.32
C GLY A 106 0.27 23.09 -8.55
N THR A 107 0.70 22.73 -9.77
CA THR A 107 -0.01 23.06 -11.01
C THR A 107 -0.87 21.92 -11.55
N LYS A 108 -0.53 20.67 -11.21
CA LYS A 108 -1.17 19.46 -11.75
C LYS A 108 -2.37 19.01 -10.92
N ARG A 109 -3.49 18.80 -11.60
CA ARG A 109 -4.67 18.11 -11.04
C ARG A 109 -4.45 16.60 -10.97
N THR A 110 -3.74 16.05 -11.97
CA THR A 110 -3.44 14.63 -12.06
C THR A 110 -1.92 14.44 -12.05
N VAL A 111 -1.47 13.53 -11.20
CA VAL A 111 -0.06 13.14 -11.09
C VAL A 111 0.01 11.65 -11.35
N SER A 112 0.96 11.24 -12.18
CA SER A 112 1.28 9.84 -12.42
C SER A 112 2.79 9.68 -12.53
N LEU A 113 3.36 8.79 -11.72
CA LEU A 113 4.80 8.62 -11.54
C LEU A 113 5.16 7.14 -11.67
N SER A 114 6.16 6.87 -12.50
CA SER A 114 6.89 5.60 -12.49
C SER A 114 7.99 5.69 -11.44
N TYR A 115 7.95 4.80 -10.45
CA TYR A 115 8.94 4.75 -9.38
C TYR A 115 9.50 3.34 -9.21
N LYS A 116 10.82 3.22 -9.13
CA LYS A 116 11.53 1.94 -9.13
C LYS A 116 12.39 1.75 -7.88
N PRO A 117 11.79 1.65 -6.68
CA PRO A 117 12.56 1.58 -5.45
C PRO A 117 13.28 0.24 -5.32
N VAL A 118 14.52 0.29 -4.83
CA VAL A 118 15.23 -0.87 -4.30
C VAL A 118 15.01 -0.89 -2.79
N ILE A 119 14.33 -1.92 -2.29
CA ILE A 119 13.91 -2.01 -0.89
C ILE A 119 14.56 -3.24 -0.26
N ALA A 120 15.10 -3.08 0.94
CA ALA A 120 15.56 -4.20 1.75
C ALA A 120 14.39 -5.12 2.11
N MET A 121 14.56 -6.44 1.94
CA MET A 121 13.51 -7.44 2.19
C MET A 121 12.99 -7.42 3.63
N ALA A 122 13.84 -7.06 4.59
CA ALA A 122 13.43 -6.87 5.99
C ALA A 122 12.45 -5.71 6.21
N LYS A 123 12.39 -4.74 5.29
CA LYS A 123 11.51 -3.56 5.38
C LYS A 123 10.22 -3.72 4.56
N VAL A 124 10.12 -4.74 3.72
CA VAL A 124 8.90 -5.03 2.95
C VAL A 124 7.87 -5.67 3.87
N LYS A 125 6.66 -5.13 3.89
CA LYS A 125 5.52 -5.78 4.54
C LYS A 125 4.76 -6.63 3.54
N TRP A 126 4.35 -7.81 3.97
CA TRP A 126 3.67 -8.79 3.14
C TRP A 126 2.17 -8.77 3.43
N GLN A 127 1.37 -8.95 2.38
CA GLN A 127 -0.07 -9.14 2.46
C GLN A 127 -0.36 -10.65 2.41
N GLY A 128 -0.73 -11.22 3.56
CA GLY A 128 -0.85 -12.67 3.70
C GLY A 128 0.51 -13.28 4.03
N TRP A 129 0.92 -14.29 3.27
CA TRP A 129 2.16 -15.03 3.52
C TRP A 129 3.39 -14.28 3.02
N ASP A 130 4.42 -14.24 3.86
CA ASP A 130 5.76 -13.86 3.41
C ASP A 130 6.39 -14.96 2.51
N PRO A 131 7.52 -14.69 1.82
CA PRO A 131 8.16 -15.67 0.94
C PRO A 131 8.53 -16.99 1.61
N VAL A 132 8.96 -16.98 2.88
CA VAL A 132 9.32 -18.19 3.61
C VAL A 132 8.05 -19.01 3.88
N GLN A 133 7.00 -18.35 4.36
CA GLN A 133 5.70 -18.97 4.59
C GLN A 133 5.08 -19.52 3.29
N ALA A 134 5.19 -18.79 2.18
CA ALA A 134 4.72 -19.25 0.87
C ALA A 134 5.46 -20.52 0.42
N CYS A 135 6.78 -20.58 0.61
CA CYS A 135 7.55 -21.79 0.32
C CYS A 135 7.18 -22.96 1.25
N SER A 136 6.98 -22.70 2.54
CA SER A 136 6.56 -23.72 3.52
C SER A 136 5.16 -24.27 3.22
N LEU A 137 4.21 -23.42 2.85
CA LEU A 137 2.89 -23.86 2.41
C LEU A 137 2.95 -24.76 1.17
N ASN A 138 3.82 -24.41 0.22
CA ASN A 138 4.02 -25.26 -0.95
C ASN A 138 4.65 -26.61 -0.56
N LEU A 139 5.61 -26.61 0.38
CA LEU A 139 6.16 -27.85 0.92
C LEU A 139 5.06 -28.73 1.51
N ASP A 140 4.23 -28.18 2.40
CA ASP A 140 3.12 -28.91 3.02
C ASP A 140 2.14 -29.46 1.98
N LYS A 141 1.85 -28.67 0.94
CA LYS A 141 0.99 -29.10 -0.17
C LYS A 141 1.57 -30.31 -0.91
N VAL A 142 2.86 -30.29 -1.26
CA VAL A 142 3.47 -31.42 -2.00
C VAL A 142 3.66 -32.65 -1.13
N LEU A 143 3.90 -32.48 0.17
CA LEU A 143 3.95 -33.58 1.15
C LEU A 143 2.58 -34.26 1.28
N LYS A 144 1.51 -33.47 1.41
CA LYS A 144 0.13 -33.99 1.41
C LYS A 144 -0.24 -34.69 0.10
N GLY A 145 0.40 -34.30 -1.00
CA GLY A 145 0.31 -35.00 -2.28
C GLY A 145 1.13 -36.30 -2.38
N GLY A 146 1.77 -36.75 -1.30
CA GLY A 146 2.52 -38.01 -1.23
C GLY A 146 4.01 -37.89 -1.58
N MET A 147 4.52 -36.69 -1.85
CA MET A 147 5.96 -36.52 -2.11
C MET A 147 6.76 -36.66 -0.81
N LYS A 148 7.86 -37.43 -0.83
CA LYS A 148 8.79 -37.48 0.30
C LYS A 148 9.46 -36.13 0.51
N LYS A 149 9.65 -35.73 1.78
CA LYS A 149 10.25 -34.44 2.15
C LYS A 149 11.63 -34.20 1.56
N SER A 150 12.51 -35.20 1.58
CA SER A 150 13.84 -35.11 0.98
C SER A 150 13.79 -34.82 -0.52
N VAL A 151 12.82 -35.39 -1.25
CA VAL A 151 12.61 -35.14 -2.68
C VAL A 151 12.00 -33.77 -2.93
N ALA A 152 11.08 -33.33 -2.06
CA ALA A 152 10.51 -31.99 -2.16
C ALA A 152 11.56 -30.91 -1.92
N LEU A 153 12.44 -31.09 -0.94
CA LEU A 153 13.50 -30.16 -0.58
C LEU A 153 14.74 -30.25 -1.50
N SER A 154 14.87 -31.25 -2.37
CA SER A 154 15.95 -31.30 -3.37
C SER A 154 15.63 -30.53 -4.65
N LYS A 155 14.40 -30.04 -4.80
CA LYS A 155 13.92 -29.34 -6.00
C LYS A 155 13.76 -27.84 -5.74
N THR A 156 13.91 -27.06 -6.82
CA THR A 156 13.50 -25.66 -6.80
C THR A 156 12.01 -25.56 -7.09
N TRP A 157 11.29 -24.78 -6.28
CA TRP A 157 9.89 -24.46 -6.52
C TRP A 157 9.71 -22.97 -6.79
N THR A 158 8.71 -22.64 -7.61
CA THR A 158 8.31 -21.25 -7.85
C THR A 158 6.93 -21.04 -7.26
N VAL A 159 6.81 -20.08 -6.35
CA VAL A 159 5.55 -19.69 -5.71
C VAL A 159 5.36 -18.17 -5.82
N SER A 160 4.23 -17.66 -5.34
CA SER A 160 3.96 -16.21 -5.28
C SER A 160 3.75 -15.76 -3.85
N ALA A 161 4.26 -14.59 -3.50
CA ALA A 161 3.94 -13.85 -2.28
C ALA A 161 3.50 -12.43 -2.66
N LYS A 162 2.72 -11.74 -1.81
CA LYS A 162 2.25 -10.38 -2.11
C LYS A 162 2.94 -9.36 -1.21
N ALA A 163 3.80 -8.52 -1.78
CA ALA A 163 4.35 -7.35 -1.09
C ALA A 163 3.28 -6.25 -1.05
N TYR A 164 3.06 -5.65 0.11
CA TYR A 164 2.05 -4.61 0.27
C TYR A 164 2.66 -3.22 0.06
N PHE A 165 1.94 -2.37 -0.68
CA PHE A 165 2.23 -0.95 -0.83
C PHE A 165 0.97 -0.14 -0.62
N GLU A 166 1.09 1.00 0.04
CA GLU A 166 0.01 1.97 0.17
C GLU A 166 0.51 3.35 -0.23
N LEU A 167 -0.35 4.10 -0.91
CA LEU A 167 -0.08 5.44 -1.41
C LEU A 167 -1.04 6.41 -0.75
N ASP A 168 -0.49 7.41 -0.08
CA ASP A 168 -1.21 8.59 0.40
C ASP A 168 -1.01 9.73 -0.58
N ALA A 169 -2.10 10.36 -1.00
CA ALA A 169 -2.07 11.54 -1.85
C ALA A 169 -2.68 12.72 -1.10
N VAL A 170 -2.05 13.89 -1.23
CA VAL A 170 -2.47 15.12 -0.57
C VAL A 170 -2.91 16.14 -1.62
N ALA A 171 -4.10 16.69 -1.45
CA ALA A 171 -4.66 17.73 -2.31
C ALA A 171 -4.85 19.05 -1.57
N ALA A 172 -4.62 20.15 -2.28
CA ALA A 172 -4.91 21.51 -1.81
C ALA A 172 -5.66 22.30 -2.88
N LYS A 173 -6.37 23.37 -2.47
CA LYS A 173 -6.98 24.33 -3.41
C LYS A 173 -5.92 24.93 -4.35
N LYS A 174 -6.26 25.11 -5.62
CA LYS A 174 -5.36 25.61 -6.69
C LYS A 174 -4.51 26.82 -6.29
N ASN A 175 -5.13 27.84 -5.68
CA ASN A 175 -4.41 29.06 -5.29
C ASN A 175 -3.41 28.84 -4.14
N LYS A 176 -3.67 27.90 -3.24
CA LYS A 176 -2.74 27.52 -2.16
C LYS A 176 -1.62 26.64 -2.69
N ALA A 177 -1.95 25.70 -3.57
CA ALA A 177 -0.99 24.85 -4.26
C ALA A 177 0.02 25.66 -5.09
N ALA A 178 -0.46 26.55 -5.96
CA ALA A 178 0.39 27.36 -6.84
C ALA A 178 1.32 28.34 -6.08
N LYS A 179 0.90 28.80 -4.90
CA LYS A 179 1.70 29.68 -4.04
C LYS A 179 2.55 28.93 -3.02
N ASN A 180 2.55 27.60 -3.05
CA ASN A 180 3.16 26.74 -2.04
C ASN A 180 2.74 27.08 -0.58
N LYS A 181 1.47 27.48 -0.38
CA LYS A 181 0.90 27.86 0.93
C LYS A 181 -0.07 26.79 1.49
N TRP A 182 0.25 25.53 1.23
CA TRP A 182 -0.51 24.38 1.73
C TRP A 182 0.17 23.77 2.96
N SER A 183 -0.59 23.07 3.79
CA SER A 183 -0.21 22.51 5.09
C SER A 183 -1.27 21.50 5.53
N TYR A 184 -1.02 20.71 6.57
CA TYR A 184 -1.99 19.73 7.08
C TYR A 184 -3.38 20.35 7.36
N LYS A 185 -3.45 21.61 7.80
CA LYS A 185 -4.70 22.31 8.17
C LYS A 185 -5.59 22.68 6.97
N ASN A 186 -5.05 22.71 5.76
CA ASN A 186 -5.75 23.20 4.57
C ASN A 186 -5.59 22.28 3.36
N THR A 187 -5.43 20.99 3.65
CA THR A 187 -5.34 19.89 2.69
C THR A 187 -6.30 18.78 3.06
N THR A 188 -6.70 18.01 2.06
CA THR A 188 -7.33 16.68 2.25
C THR A 188 -6.34 15.63 1.77
N HIS A 189 -6.41 14.44 2.37
CA HIS A 189 -5.65 13.29 1.90
C HIS A 189 -6.56 12.09 1.63
N GLN A 190 -6.12 11.19 0.77
CA GLN A 190 -6.79 9.93 0.47
C GLN A 190 -5.73 8.87 0.19
N ARG A 191 -6.06 7.63 0.54
CA ARG A 191 -5.15 6.49 0.44
C ARG A 191 -5.73 5.39 -0.43
N ASP A 192 -4.83 4.67 -1.09
CA ASP A 192 -5.15 3.41 -1.74
C ASP A 192 -3.99 2.41 -1.56
N GLY A 193 -4.34 1.12 -1.48
CA GLY A 193 -3.42 0.04 -1.17
C GLY A 193 -3.40 -1.04 -2.24
N TYR A 194 -2.23 -1.65 -2.46
CA TYR A 194 -2.01 -2.63 -3.50
C TYR A 194 -1.11 -3.79 -3.03
N GLY A 195 -1.58 -5.01 -3.31
CA GLY A 195 -0.79 -6.23 -3.17
C GLY A 195 0.00 -6.51 -4.45
N TYR A 196 1.29 -6.22 -4.43
CA TYR A 196 2.21 -6.48 -5.52
C TYR A 196 2.66 -7.94 -5.48
N ASP A 197 2.29 -8.74 -6.49
CA ASP A 197 2.76 -10.12 -6.59
C ASP A 197 4.29 -10.18 -6.75
N VAL A 198 4.95 -11.08 -6.06
CA VAL A 198 6.40 -11.28 -6.13
C VAL A 198 6.61 -12.75 -6.41
N THR A 199 7.32 -13.05 -7.49
CA THR A 199 7.76 -14.40 -7.77
C THR A 199 8.80 -14.80 -6.72
N VAL A 200 8.57 -15.93 -6.07
CA VAL A 200 9.47 -16.47 -5.04
C VAL A 200 10.04 -17.79 -5.53
N LYS A 201 11.38 -17.91 -5.49
CA LYS A 201 12.10 -19.17 -5.72
C LYS A 201 12.45 -19.80 -4.39
N CYS A 202 11.85 -20.95 -4.13
CA CYS A 202 12.16 -21.81 -3.00
C CYS A 202 13.34 -22.70 -3.39
N LEU A 203 14.53 -22.38 -2.91
CA LEU A 203 15.77 -23.06 -3.31
C LEU A 203 15.92 -24.41 -2.59
N PRO A 204 16.60 -25.40 -3.20
CA PRO A 204 16.87 -26.68 -2.57
C PRO A 204 17.60 -26.55 -1.23
N ALA A 205 17.45 -27.57 -0.39
CA ALA A 205 18.28 -27.75 0.80
C ALA A 205 19.75 -27.90 0.39
N GLN A 206 20.60 -27.10 1.03
CA GLN A 206 22.06 -27.22 0.93
C GLN A 206 22.57 -28.04 2.11
#